data_AF-A0A519W0Q2-F1
#
_entry.id   AF-A0A519W0Q2-F1
#
_cell.length_a   1.000
_cell.length_b   1.000
_cell.length_c   1.000
_cell.angle_alpha   90.00
_cell.angle_beta   90.00
_cell.angle_gamma   90.00
#
_symmetry.space_group_name_H-M   'P 1'
#
loop_
_entity.id
_entity.type
_entity.pdbx_description
1 polymer ?
#
loop_
_entity_poly.entity_id
_entity_poly.type
_entity_poly.pdbx_seq_one_letter_code
_entity_poly.pdbx_strand_id
1 'polypeptide(L)'
;MVDYFSQGNCFIFDKPDYIVNSNSLHVYPGIFQGALLFFVIPEEYDKQEYSTDIDKYVTVCPVSWRVAGTHTISASEANYRINLWIDDYETWVPAQANTADGVFLAFDVAVVDFEEETSEMILALKPNGQQGIAYDADLIVEGMNPNSTKIKYDDYVKPVPPFPPSAAATSFYLLQI
;
A
#
# COMPACT_ATOMS: atom_id res chain seq x y z
N MET A 1 -0.68 -1.90 17.66
CA MET A 1 -0.95 -1.36 16.30
C MET A 1 0.12 -0.33 15.94
N VAL A 2 0.28 0.73 16.73
CA VAL A 2 1.46 1.64 16.62
C VAL A 2 2.77 0.83 16.62
N ASP A 3 2.95 -0.10 17.56
CA ASP A 3 4.13 -0.99 17.66
C ASP A 3 4.40 -1.90 16.43
N TYR A 4 3.44 -2.02 15.51
CA TYR A 4 3.60 -2.72 14.24
C TYR A 4 4.04 -1.74 13.14
N PHE A 5 3.42 -0.56 13.08
CA PHE A 5 3.82 0.49 12.13
C PHE A 5 5.15 1.17 12.50
N SER A 6 5.63 1.05 13.74
CA SER A 6 6.98 1.46 14.13
C SER A 6 8.09 0.52 13.60
N GLN A 7 7.74 -0.59 12.95
CA GLN A 7 8.71 -1.55 12.41
C GLN A 7 9.27 -1.12 11.03
N GLY A 8 8.53 -0.27 10.31
CA GLY A 8 8.93 0.23 9.00
C GLY A 8 7.85 1.07 8.34
N ASN A 9 8.27 1.90 7.39
CA ASN A 9 7.42 2.72 6.53
C ASN A 9 7.51 2.31 5.05
N CYS A 10 8.24 1.25 4.68
CA CYS A 10 8.27 0.75 3.31
C CYS A 10 8.36 -0.78 3.23
N PHE A 11 8.19 -1.32 2.02
CA PHE A 11 8.55 -2.69 1.67
C PHE A 11 8.96 -2.80 0.19
N ILE A 12 9.78 -3.80 -0.16
CA ILE A 12 10.17 -4.06 -1.56
C ILE A 12 9.24 -5.11 -2.17
N PHE A 13 8.89 -4.91 -3.44
CA PHE A 13 8.07 -5.82 -4.25
C PHE A 13 8.73 -6.06 -5.60
N ASP A 14 9.12 -7.30 -5.86
CA ASP A 14 9.50 -7.79 -7.18
C ASP A 14 8.24 -8.28 -7.92
N LYS A 15 7.98 -7.75 -9.12
CA LYS A 15 6.74 -8.01 -9.87
C LYS A 15 6.80 -9.37 -10.58
N PRO A 16 6.06 -10.41 -10.15
CA PRO A 16 6.04 -11.70 -10.84
C PRO A 16 5.41 -11.61 -12.25
N ASP A 17 5.94 -12.43 -13.17
CA ASP A 17 5.50 -12.52 -14.58
C ASP A 17 3.98 -12.72 -14.77
N TYR A 18 3.31 -13.36 -13.81
CA TYR A 18 1.88 -13.68 -13.91
C TYR A 18 0.95 -12.47 -13.71
N ILE A 19 1.48 -11.29 -13.36
CA ILE A 19 0.70 -10.04 -13.19
C ILE A 19 0.14 -9.50 -14.51
N VAL A 20 0.62 -9.95 -15.66
CA VAL A 20 0.17 -9.47 -17.00
C VAL A 20 -1.33 -9.60 -17.29
N ASN A 21 -2.08 -10.34 -16.46
CA ASN A 21 -3.53 -10.50 -16.58
C ASN A 21 -4.35 -9.58 -15.66
N SER A 22 -3.71 -8.74 -14.83
CA SER A 22 -4.36 -7.89 -13.83
C SER A 22 -4.20 -6.40 -14.13
N ASN A 23 -5.23 -5.60 -13.86
CA ASN A 23 -5.18 -4.14 -13.96
C ASN A 23 -4.71 -3.49 -12.66
N SER A 24 -4.90 -4.16 -11.51
CA SER A 24 -4.41 -3.71 -10.20
C SER A 24 -3.85 -4.85 -9.33
N LEU A 25 -3.15 -4.45 -8.27
CA LEU A 25 -2.66 -5.29 -7.18
C LEU A 25 -3.36 -4.87 -5.89
N HIS A 26 -3.86 -5.84 -5.14
CA HIS A 26 -4.39 -5.65 -3.80
C HIS A 26 -3.27 -5.89 -2.79
N VAL A 27 -3.06 -4.91 -1.91
CA VAL A 27 -1.95 -4.88 -0.94
C VAL A 27 -2.54 -4.87 0.46
N TYR A 28 -2.37 -5.97 1.19
CA TYR A 28 -2.96 -6.19 2.51
C TYR A 28 -1.92 -6.06 3.63
N PRO A 29 -2.11 -5.21 4.64
CA PRO A 29 -1.33 -5.29 5.88
C PRO A 29 -1.74 -6.56 6.65
N GLY A 30 -0.77 -7.25 7.24
CA GLY A 30 -1.04 -8.37 8.15
C GLY A 30 0.08 -8.60 9.15
N ILE A 31 -0.24 -9.31 10.23
CA ILE A 31 0.70 -9.57 11.33
C ILE A 31 0.98 -11.06 11.39
N PHE A 32 2.25 -11.45 11.21
CA PHE A 32 2.68 -12.84 11.35
C PHE A 32 3.87 -12.93 12.29
N GLN A 33 3.77 -13.78 13.31
CA GLN A 33 4.82 -14.00 14.32
C GLN A 33 5.37 -12.71 14.99
N GLY A 34 4.55 -11.66 15.07
CA GLY A 34 4.91 -10.36 15.67
C GLY A 34 5.51 -9.34 14.69
N ALA A 35 5.76 -9.72 13.43
CA ALA A 35 6.18 -8.82 12.38
C ALA A 35 4.97 -8.24 11.61
N LEU A 36 5.05 -6.96 11.23
CA LEU A 36 4.20 -6.38 10.19
C LEU A 36 4.70 -6.84 8.82
N LEU A 37 3.79 -7.36 8.00
CA LEU A 37 4.03 -7.78 6.62
C LEU A 37 2.98 -7.15 5.72
N PHE A 38 3.32 -6.95 4.45
CA PHE A 38 2.35 -6.70 3.40
C PHE A 38 2.22 -7.94 2.50
N PHE A 39 0.99 -8.28 2.14
CA PHE A 39 0.66 -9.39 1.25
C PHE A 39 0.13 -8.78 -0.05
N VAL A 40 0.87 -8.93 -1.14
CA VAL A 40 0.53 -8.38 -2.45
C VAL A 40 -0.05 -9.48 -3.33
N ILE A 41 -1.26 -9.25 -3.86
CA ILE A 41 -2.00 -10.22 -4.68
C ILE A 41 -2.53 -9.49 -5.92
N PRO A 42 -2.34 -10.00 -7.15
CA PRO A 42 -2.95 -9.40 -8.34
C PRO A 42 -4.47 -9.58 -8.34
N GLU A 43 -5.25 -8.58 -8.76
CA GLU A 43 -6.72 -8.60 -8.70
C GLU A 43 -7.35 -9.83 -9.37
N GLU A 44 -6.66 -10.40 -10.37
CA GLU A 44 -7.14 -11.56 -11.12
C GLU A 44 -7.21 -12.81 -10.24
N TYR A 45 -6.34 -12.91 -9.23
CA TYR A 45 -6.21 -14.06 -8.34
C TYR A 45 -6.82 -13.85 -6.94
N ASP A 46 -7.16 -12.63 -6.55
CA ASP A 46 -7.83 -12.33 -5.28
C ASP A 46 -9.36 -12.57 -5.36
N LYS A 47 -9.72 -13.79 -5.77
CA LYS A 47 -11.10 -14.22 -6.00
C LYS A 47 -11.35 -15.58 -5.35
N GLN A 48 -12.61 -15.85 -5.00
CA GLN A 48 -13.03 -17.10 -4.36
C GLN A 48 -12.60 -18.35 -5.14
N GLU A 49 -12.54 -18.30 -6.47
CA GLU A 49 -12.14 -19.44 -7.31
C GLU A 49 -10.66 -19.86 -7.14
N TYR A 50 -9.79 -18.95 -6.70
CA TYR A 50 -8.37 -19.22 -6.42
C TYR A 50 -8.08 -19.46 -4.94
N SER A 51 -9.10 -19.40 -4.06
CA SER A 51 -8.97 -19.44 -2.60
C SER A 51 -8.18 -20.63 -2.03
N THR A 52 -8.23 -21.80 -2.67
CA THR A 52 -7.49 -23.01 -2.23
C THR A 52 -6.00 -22.96 -2.53
N ASP A 53 -5.61 -22.10 -3.46
CA ASP A 53 -4.29 -22.05 -4.12
C ASP A 53 -3.71 -20.61 -4.05
N ILE A 54 -4.30 -19.75 -3.22
CA ILE A 54 -4.00 -18.32 -3.11
C ILE A 54 -2.55 -18.06 -2.71
N ASP A 55 -1.93 -18.99 -1.97
CA ASP A 55 -0.53 -18.97 -1.57
C ASP A 55 0.46 -18.92 -2.75
N LYS A 56 0.03 -19.36 -3.95
CA LYS A 56 0.83 -19.30 -5.19
C LYS A 56 0.84 -17.90 -5.83
N TYR A 57 -0.11 -17.05 -5.46
CA TYR A 57 -0.36 -15.73 -6.05
C TYR A 57 -0.11 -14.58 -5.06
N VAL A 58 0.37 -14.90 -3.85
CA VAL A 58 0.69 -13.97 -2.77
C VAL A 58 2.20 -13.73 -2.72
N THR A 59 2.64 -12.50 -2.95
CA THR A 59 3.99 -12.07 -2.58
C THR A 59 3.96 -11.53 -1.14
N VAL A 60 4.80 -12.09 -0.27
CA VAL A 60 4.93 -11.65 1.14
C VAL A 60 6.10 -10.69 1.27
N CYS A 61 5.81 -9.45 1.63
CA CYS A 61 6.75 -8.34 1.70
C CYS A 61 6.95 -7.88 3.16
N PRO A 62 8.09 -8.17 3.80
CA PRO A 62 8.43 -7.63 5.12
C PRO A 62 8.62 -6.11 5.08
N VAL A 63 8.21 -5.41 6.15
CA VAL A 63 8.46 -3.97 6.26
C VAL A 63 9.90 -3.64 6.64
N SER A 64 10.37 -2.50 6.16
CA SER A 64 11.65 -1.88 6.52
C SER A 64 11.49 -0.37 6.70
N TRP A 65 12.50 0.26 7.29
CA TRP A 65 12.58 1.72 7.39
C TRP A 65 13.34 2.30 6.20
N ARG A 66 12.71 3.27 5.53
CA ARG A 66 13.31 4.10 4.49
C ARG A 66 13.28 5.57 4.86
N VAL A 67 14.42 6.23 4.62
CA VAL A 67 14.55 7.69 4.57
C VAL A 67 14.21 8.16 3.15
N ALA A 68 13.41 9.20 3.03
CA ALA A 68 12.78 9.63 1.77
C ALA A 68 13.76 9.82 0.58
N GLY A 69 13.37 9.32 -0.60
CA GLY A 69 14.10 9.46 -1.86
C GLY A 69 13.58 10.59 -2.74
N THR A 70 13.56 10.39 -4.07
CA THR A 70 13.27 11.47 -5.03
C THR A 70 12.44 11.05 -6.27
N HIS A 71 11.26 11.68 -6.40
CA HIS A 71 10.40 11.79 -7.60
C HIS A 71 9.71 10.50 -8.07
N THR A 72 8.62 10.53 -8.85
CA THR A 72 7.92 11.62 -9.54
C THR A 72 6.42 11.56 -9.21
N ILE A 73 5.52 12.54 -9.35
CA ILE A 73 5.25 13.77 -8.56
C ILE A 73 6.43 14.67 -8.13
N SER A 74 6.12 15.83 -7.54
CA SER A 74 7.21 16.65 -6.98
C SER A 74 7.77 15.93 -5.76
N ALA A 75 9.10 15.86 -5.64
CA ALA A 75 9.72 15.30 -4.43
C ALA A 75 9.33 16.08 -3.18
N SER A 76 8.95 17.36 -3.32
CA SER A 76 8.33 18.11 -2.23
C SER A 76 7.00 17.50 -1.77
N GLU A 77 6.16 17.00 -2.67
CA GLU A 77 4.87 16.37 -2.34
C GLU A 77 5.06 14.94 -1.82
N ALA A 78 5.85 14.11 -2.51
CA ALA A 78 6.16 12.76 -2.04
C ALA A 78 6.80 12.78 -0.66
N ASN A 79 7.85 13.58 -0.48
CA ASN A 79 8.56 13.66 0.80
C ASN A 79 7.72 14.37 1.86
N TYR A 80 6.81 15.28 1.48
CA TYR A 80 5.83 15.83 2.42
C TYR A 80 4.90 14.73 2.95
N ARG A 81 4.27 13.92 2.09
CA ARG A 81 3.37 12.84 2.52
C ARG A 81 4.08 11.71 3.28
N ILE A 82 5.31 11.36 2.88
CA ILE A 82 6.16 10.40 3.62
C ILE A 82 6.55 10.97 4.99
N ASN A 83 6.93 12.25 5.05
CA ASN A 83 7.25 12.89 6.34
C ASN A 83 6.02 13.03 7.23
N LEU A 84 4.83 13.32 6.68
CA LEU A 84 3.58 13.28 7.45
C LEU A 84 3.37 11.90 8.08
N TRP A 85 3.62 10.80 7.37
CA TRP A 85 3.59 9.48 8.00
C TRP A 85 4.64 9.36 9.11
N ILE A 86 5.91 9.69 8.84
CA ILE A 86 7.00 9.59 9.83
C ILE A 86 6.72 10.41 11.10
N ASP A 87 6.20 11.63 10.94
CA ASP A 87 5.99 12.60 12.02
C ASP A 87 4.67 12.34 12.78
N ASP A 88 3.59 11.95 12.08
CA ASP A 88 2.24 11.86 12.66
C ASP A 88 1.75 10.42 12.97
N TYR A 89 2.37 9.33 12.46
CA TYR A 89 1.80 7.97 12.58
C TYR A 89 1.47 7.56 14.03
N GLU A 90 2.29 7.95 15.02
CA GLU A 90 2.07 7.61 16.44
C GLU A 90 0.77 8.21 17.00
N THR A 91 0.27 9.30 16.41
CA THR A 91 -0.97 9.98 16.82
C THR A 91 -2.12 9.71 15.86
N TRP A 92 -1.84 9.62 14.56
CA TRP A 92 -2.81 9.36 13.50
C TRP A 92 -3.31 7.92 13.53
N VAL A 93 -2.43 6.91 13.64
CA VAL A 93 -2.82 5.50 13.69
C VAL A 93 -3.84 5.22 14.82
N PRO A 94 -3.62 5.61 16.09
CA PRO A 94 -4.61 5.35 17.13
C PRO A 94 -5.88 6.21 16.96
N ALA A 95 -5.81 7.42 16.39
CA ALA A 95 -7.01 8.20 16.09
C ALA A 95 -7.88 7.52 15.02
N GLN A 96 -7.25 7.13 13.90
CA GLN A 96 -7.91 6.50 12.77
C GLN A 96 -8.40 5.08 13.10
N ALA A 97 -7.67 4.31 13.91
CA ALA A 97 -8.10 2.99 14.38
C ALA A 97 -9.36 3.00 15.28
N ASN A 98 -9.76 4.17 15.80
CA ASN A 98 -11.00 4.34 16.57
C ASN A 98 -12.20 4.80 15.69
N THR A 99 -12.01 4.96 14.37
CA THR A 99 -13.09 5.25 13.42
C THR A 99 -13.82 3.97 13.00
N ALA A 100 -14.93 4.11 12.27
CA ALA A 100 -15.64 2.97 11.68
C ALA A 100 -14.86 2.32 10.52
N ASP A 101 -14.00 3.09 9.84
CA ASP A 101 -13.22 2.64 8.68
C ASP A 101 -11.91 1.95 9.09
N GLY A 102 -11.43 2.20 10.31
CA GLY A 102 -10.12 1.76 10.78
C GLY A 102 -8.98 2.43 10.01
N VAL A 103 -7.76 1.94 10.19
CA VAL A 103 -6.55 2.50 9.53
C VAL A 103 -6.66 2.38 8.01
N PHE A 104 -6.73 1.13 7.54
CA PHE A 104 -7.16 0.66 6.23
C PHE A 104 -7.17 -0.89 6.30
N LEU A 105 -7.96 -1.57 5.46
CA LEU A 105 -7.95 -3.04 5.34
C LEU A 105 -7.06 -3.52 4.19
N ALA A 106 -6.98 -2.74 3.11
CA ALA A 106 -6.16 -3.00 1.94
C ALA A 106 -5.89 -1.70 1.19
N PHE A 107 -4.92 -1.75 0.27
CA PHE A 107 -4.77 -0.77 -0.79
C PHE A 107 -4.99 -1.41 -2.16
N ASP A 108 -5.69 -0.70 -3.04
CA ASP A 108 -5.80 -1.00 -4.48
C ASP A 108 -4.79 -0.15 -5.26
N VAL A 109 -3.82 -0.77 -5.93
CA VAL A 109 -2.69 -0.11 -6.64
C VAL A 109 -2.70 -0.53 -8.10
N ALA A 110 -2.64 0.39 -9.07
CA ALA A 110 -2.77 -0.01 -10.48
C ALA A 110 -1.47 -0.66 -10.98
N VAL A 111 -1.56 -1.70 -11.81
CA VAL A 111 -0.38 -2.40 -12.37
C VAL A 111 0.44 -1.48 -13.29
N VAL A 112 -0.17 -0.43 -13.84
CA VAL A 112 0.50 0.60 -14.63
C VAL A 112 1.46 1.47 -13.81
N ASP A 113 1.29 1.49 -12.48
CA ASP A 113 2.13 2.24 -11.54
C ASP A 113 3.49 1.52 -11.33
N PHE A 114 3.60 0.24 -11.73
CA PHE A 114 4.80 -0.58 -11.63
C PHE A 114 5.57 -0.62 -12.96
N GLU A 115 6.21 0.50 -13.27
CA GLU A 115 6.98 0.70 -14.51
C GLU A 115 8.29 -0.10 -14.58
N GLU A 116 8.84 -0.50 -13.43
CA GLU A 116 10.08 -1.28 -13.31
C GLU A 116 9.77 -2.68 -12.75
N GLU A 117 10.68 -3.65 -12.92
CA GLU A 117 10.50 -5.03 -12.43
C GLU A 117 10.48 -5.12 -10.90
N THR A 118 11.33 -4.33 -10.23
CA THR A 118 11.33 -4.16 -8.77
C THR A 118 10.79 -2.78 -8.43
N SER A 119 9.93 -2.68 -7.42
CA SER A 119 9.46 -1.41 -6.87
C SER A 119 9.49 -1.42 -5.34
N GLU A 120 9.70 -0.25 -4.73
CA GLU A 120 9.57 -0.03 -3.30
C GLU A 120 8.27 0.70 -2.98
N MET A 121 7.50 0.17 -2.04
CA MET A 121 6.19 0.67 -1.67
C MET A 121 6.32 1.39 -0.32
N ILE A 122 5.97 2.67 -0.25
CA ILE A 122 6.24 3.53 0.92
C ILE A 122 4.93 4.03 1.52
N LEU A 123 4.70 3.79 2.81
CA LEU A 123 3.57 4.32 3.56
C LEU A 123 3.69 5.84 3.71
N ALA A 124 2.57 6.51 3.49
CA ALA A 124 2.46 7.96 3.45
C ALA A 124 1.12 8.42 4.02
N LEU A 125 1.00 9.72 4.32
CA LEU A 125 -0.25 10.36 4.73
C LEU A 125 -0.58 11.52 3.77
N LYS A 126 -1.83 11.55 3.29
CA LYS A 126 -2.30 12.54 2.32
C LYS A 126 -3.33 13.47 2.96
N PRO A 127 -3.16 14.80 2.93
CA PRO A 127 -4.15 15.72 3.49
C PRO A 127 -5.52 15.58 2.81
N ASN A 128 -6.56 15.32 3.61
CA ASN A 128 -7.92 15.05 3.13
C ASN A 128 -8.87 16.25 3.28
N GLY A 129 -8.42 17.31 3.96
CA GLY A 129 -9.20 18.53 4.19
C GLY A 129 -10.35 18.41 5.20
N GLN A 130 -10.45 17.29 5.93
CA GLN A 130 -11.49 17.05 6.93
C GLN A 130 -11.14 17.67 8.30
N GLN A 131 -12.17 17.94 9.11
CA GLN A 131 -11.99 18.34 10.51
C GLN A 131 -11.94 17.09 11.41
N GLY A 132 -10.88 16.98 12.22
CA GLY A 132 -10.66 15.84 13.11
C GLY A 132 -9.43 15.06 12.69
N ILE A 133 -9.59 14.14 11.75
CA ILE A 133 -8.49 13.35 11.18
C ILE A 133 -8.14 13.95 9.81
N ALA A 134 -7.07 14.74 9.78
CA ALA A 134 -6.73 15.60 8.64
C ALA A 134 -6.05 14.87 7.47
N TYR A 135 -5.80 13.57 7.59
CA TYR A 135 -5.07 12.77 6.62
C TYR A 135 -5.77 11.43 6.33
N ASP A 136 -5.72 11.02 5.06
CA ASP A 136 -6.01 9.66 4.63
C ASP A 136 -4.70 8.86 4.49
N ALA A 137 -4.76 7.54 4.64
CA ALA A 137 -3.63 6.67 4.35
C ALA A 137 -3.33 6.63 2.85
N ASP A 138 -2.05 6.64 2.51
CA ASP A 138 -1.53 6.65 1.14
C ASP A 138 -0.36 5.66 1.05
N LEU A 139 -0.09 5.14 -0.15
CA LEU A 139 1.03 4.24 -0.43
C LEU A 139 1.67 4.68 -1.73
N ILE A 140 2.98 4.85 -1.69
CA ILE A 140 3.77 5.54 -2.71
C ILE A 140 4.67 4.51 -3.39
N VAL A 141 4.42 4.21 -4.67
CA VAL A 141 5.12 3.19 -5.48
C VAL A 141 6.42 3.78 -6.05
N GLU A 142 7.59 3.17 -5.87
CA GLU A 142 8.85 3.66 -6.46
C GLU A 142 9.57 2.58 -7.27
N GLY A 143 9.58 2.72 -8.59
CA GLY A 143 10.36 1.86 -9.48
C GLY A 143 11.86 1.90 -9.16
N MET A 144 12.42 0.75 -8.79
CA MET A 144 13.83 0.58 -8.39
C MET A 144 14.69 0.12 -9.56
N ASN A 145 15.09 1.04 -10.44
CA ASN A 145 16.00 0.72 -11.54
C ASN A 145 17.35 1.44 -11.38
N PRO A 146 18.47 0.72 -11.18
CA PRO A 146 19.78 1.31 -10.91
C PRO A 146 20.38 2.07 -12.12
N ASN A 147 19.78 1.94 -13.30
CA ASN A 147 20.13 2.68 -14.51
C ASN A 147 19.08 3.74 -14.90
N SER A 148 17.94 3.80 -14.20
CA SER A 148 16.94 4.84 -14.39
C SER A 148 17.31 6.10 -13.60
N THR A 149 16.94 7.25 -14.14
CA THR A 149 16.99 8.55 -13.45
C THR A 149 15.59 9.07 -13.15
N LYS A 150 14.58 8.21 -13.31
CA LYS A 150 13.16 8.51 -13.15
C LYS A 150 12.50 7.37 -12.39
N ILE A 151 12.38 7.56 -11.09
CA ILE A 151 11.35 6.90 -10.31
C ILE A 151 10.02 7.61 -10.63
N LYS A 152 8.91 6.86 -10.66
CA LYS A 152 7.55 7.41 -10.66
C LYS A 152 6.80 6.86 -9.46
N TYR A 153 6.06 7.74 -8.78
CA TYR A 153 5.06 7.45 -7.78
C TYR A 153 3.70 7.83 -8.34
N ASP A 154 2.79 6.87 -8.39
CA ASP A 154 1.44 7.07 -8.90
C ASP A 154 0.41 7.07 -7.74
N ASP A 155 -0.38 8.14 -7.70
CA ASP A 155 -1.28 8.53 -6.61
C ASP A 155 -2.69 7.93 -6.82
N TYR A 156 -2.76 6.62 -7.08
CA TYR A 156 -4.01 5.87 -7.29
C TYR A 156 -4.36 4.92 -6.15
N VAL A 157 -3.50 4.87 -5.14
CA VAL A 157 -3.67 4.03 -3.96
C VAL A 157 -4.87 4.49 -3.15
N LYS A 158 -5.88 3.62 -3.09
CA LYS A 158 -7.11 3.88 -2.34
C LYS A 158 -7.16 2.96 -1.12
N PRO A 159 -7.23 3.50 0.11
CA PRO A 159 -7.51 2.68 1.28
C PRO A 159 -8.92 2.11 1.15
N VAL A 160 -9.04 0.81 1.44
CA VAL A 160 -10.30 0.09 1.47
C VAL A 160 -10.65 -0.19 2.93
N PRO A 161 -11.76 0.30 3.50
CA PRO A 161 -12.65 1.35 3.01
C PRO A 161 -12.00 2.76 3.10
N PRO A 162 -12.58 3.81 2.46
CA PRO A 162 -13.84 3.84 1.72
C PRO A 162 -13.75 3.37 0.26
N PHE A 163 -14.65 2.46 -0.12
CA PHE A 163 -14.79 1.97 -1.49
C PHE A 163 -15.16 3.09 -2.49
N PRO A 164 -14.41 3.31 -3.59
CA PRO A 164 -14.91 4.09 -4.71
C PRO A 164 -16.07 3.35 -5.41
N PRO A 165 -16.98 4.04 -6.13
CA PRO A 165 -18.14 3.39 -6.79
C PRO A 165 -17.81 2.28 -7.80
N SER A 166 -16.56 2.18 -8.24
CA SER A 166 -16.05 1.16 -9.17
C SER A 166 -15.50 -0.09 -8.50
N ALA A 167 -15.12 -0.04 -7.21
CA ALA A 167 -14.58 -1.17 -6.48
C ALA A 167 -15.58 -1.62 -5.42
N ALA A 168 -16.11 -2.84 -5.55
CA ALA A 168 -17.01 -3.41 -4.56
C ALA A 168 -16.23 -4.27 -3.57
N ALA A 169 -16.77 -4.50 -2.37
CA ALA A 169 -16.20 -5.47 -1.42
C ALA A 169 -16.10 -6.91 -2.00
N THR A 170 -16.84 -7.19 -3.08
CA THR A 170 -16.74 -8.44 -3.85
C THR A 170 -15.44 -8.58 -4.65
N SER A 171 -14.70 -7.49 -4.88
CA SER A 171 -13.42 -7.51 -5.60
C SER A 171 -12.23 -7.96 -4.73
N PHE A 172 -12.40 -8.02 -3.40
CA PHE A 172 -11.33 -8.31 -2.44
C PHE A 172 -11.69 -9.58 -1.66
N TYR A 173 -11.26 -10.75 -2.14
CA TYR A 173 -11.67 -12.01 -1.53
C TYR A 173 -11.12 -12.19 -0.10
N LEU A 174 -9.89 -11.77 0.17
CA LEU A 174 -9.32 -11.84 1.53
C LEU A 174 -10.07 -10.97 2.57
N LEU A 175 -10.86 -9.97 2.17
CA LEU A 175 -11.70 -9.19 3.09
C LEU A 175 -13.02 -9.87 3.47
N GLN A 176 -13.31 -11.05 2.92
CA GLN A 176 -14.56 -11.79 3.14
C GLN A 176 -14.40 -12.99 4.11
N ILE A 177 -13.20 -13.20 4.65
CA ILE A 177 -12.83 -14.31 5.54
C ILE A 177 -12.82 -13.83 7.00
#